data_AF-A0A4R5B273-F1
#
_entry.id   AF-A0A4R5B273-F1
#
_cell.length_a   1.000
_cell.length_b   1.000
_cell.length_c   1.000
_cell.angle_alpha   90.00
_cell.angle_beta   90.00
_cell.angle_gamma   90.00
#
_symmetry.space_group_name_H-M   'P 1'
#
loop_
_entity.id
_entity.type
_entity.pdbx_description
1 polymer ?
#
loop_
_entity_poly.entity_id
_entity_poly.type
_entity_poly.pdbx_seq_one_letter_code
_entity_poly.pdbx_strand_id
1 'polypeptide(L)'
;MNTTIESNPLLDRLPKHLKQFIKPQDYSDYTPINQAVWRYVMRKNVDYLSKVAHSSYLEGLKKTGIEIDNIPSMYGMNRILTEIGWAAVAVDGFIPPNAFMEFQAYNVLVIASDIRQLEHIEYTPAPDIIHEGAGHAPIIANPEYAEYLRRFGEIGCKAISSHKDYQMYEAIRLLSILKEAEDTPQSDIDAAEKAVEDLQNNMGELSEMAQIRNLHWWTVEYGLIGTIDNPKIYGAGLLSSIGESAWCMTDNVKKIPYDISAANQSFDITKLQPQLYVTPDFAYLSMVLEEFANKMALRTGGLSGINKLIHSNALGTIELSTGIQISGVFTNVIEEEGKPVYIQTTGKTALSYREKELVGHGTAKHAEGFGSPIGKLKGINLAIEDMSPRDLSAYSITESETVTLEFEGDITVKGEIITGSRNLHGEIILISLKNCTVTHGETILFQPEWGIYDMAVGKKAISAFSGPADVNSFDLISHLPSSKTIKAKHSAERDDLEVLYQTIRNIRETKDMQTSLAPIFKKLRFNHPNDWLLAVEITELLKDRNEPQLPQEIMVYLDQLKVKRPEVAHLIAGGLDLILEKEKV
;
A
#
# COMPACT_ATOMS: atom_id res chain seq x y z
N MET A 1 2.21 10.87 -27.14
CA MET A 1 1.38 10.00 -26.26
C MET A 1 2.05 8.65 -26.17
N ASN A 2 2.78 8.40 -25.08
CA ASN A 2 3.38 7.09 -24.83
C ASN A 2 2.34 6.26 -24.10
N THR A 3 1.48 5.58 -24.85
CA THR A 3 0.36 4.77 -24.30
C THR A 3 0.81 3.40 -23.80
N THR A 4 2.10 3.09 -23.96
CA THR A 4 2.70 1.80 -23.62
C THR A 4 3.50 1.91 -22.33
N ILE A 5 3.12 1.08 -21.35
CA ILE A 5 3.97 0.77 -20.20
C ILE A 5 5.17 0.01 -20.76
N GLU A 6 6.37 0.54 -20.59
CA GLU A 6 7.57 -0.17 -21.01
C GLU A 6 7.78 -1.41 -20.12
N SER A 7 8.05 -2.54 -20.75
CA SER A 7 8.27 -3.80 -20.06
C SER A 7 9.57 -3.76 -19.26
N ASN A 8 9.50 -4.29 -18.06
CA ASN A 8 10.60 -4.45 -17.13
C ASN A 8 10.46 -5.86 -16.51
N PRO A 9 11.56 -6.63 -16.33
CA PRO A 9 11.48 -7.98 -15.76
C PRO A 9 10.72 -8.09 -14.43
N LEU A 10 10.73 -7.06 -13.58
CA LEU A 10 9.95 -6.99 -12.34
C LEU A 10 8.46 -6.79 -12.63
N LEU A 11 8.12 -5.87 -13.55
CA LEU A 11 6.74 -5.60 -13.95
C LEU A 11 6.10 -6.78 -14.69
N ASP A 12 6.88 -7.53 -15.46
CA ASP A 12 6.41 -8.72 -16.17
C ASP A 12 5.97 -9.82 -15.20
N ARG A 13 6.68 -9.95 -14.06
CA ARG A 13 6.40 -10.92 -12.99
C ARG A 13 5.17 -10.57 -12.15
N LEU A 14 4.68 -9.32 -12.22
CA LEU A 14 3.50 -8.92 -11.45
C LEU A 14 2.29 -9.81 -11.82
N PRO A 15 1.55 -10.30 -10.82
CA PRO A 15 0.28 -10.97 -11.03
C PRO A 15 -0.70 -10.12 -11.86
N LYS A 16 -1.58 -10.79 -12.61
CA LYS A 16 -2.56 -10.11 -13.48
C LYS A 16 -3.48 -9.16 -12.70
N HIS A 17 -3.83 -9.52 -11.47
CA HIS A 17 -4.70 -8.70 -10.63
C HIS A 17 -4.02 -7.44 -10.10
N LEU A 18 -2.69 -7.37 -10.06
CA LEU A 18 -2.01 -6.10 -9.75
C LEU A 18 -1.94 -5.19 -10.98
N LYS A 19 -1.75 -5.78 -12.16
CA LYS A 19 -1.66 -5.02 -13.43
C LYS A 19 -2.92 -4.21 -13.74
N GLN A 20 -4.08 -4.56 -13.19
CA GLN A 20 -5.33 -3.80 -13.36
C GLN A 20 -5.28 -2.38 -12.76
N PHE A 21 -4.39 -2.13 -11.80
CA PHE A 21 -4.23 -0.82 -11.15
C PHE A 21 -3.20 0.08 -11.86
N ILE A 22 -2.37 -0.50 -12.74
CA ILE A 22 -1.30 0.24 -13.40
C ILE A 22 -1.87 1.05 -14.56
N LYS A 23 -1.52 2.32 -14.63
CA LYS A 23 -1.82 3.19 -15.77
C LYS A 23 -0.53 3.73 -16.42
N PRO A 24 -0.52 3.97 -17.74
CA PRO A 24 0.56 4.72 -18.36
C PRO A 24 0.63 6.14 -17.78
N GLN A 25 1.84 6.62 -17.48
CA GLN A 25 2.05 8.03 -17.14
C GLN A 25 2.08 8.85 -18.44
N ASP A 26 1.03 9.65 -18.69
CA ASP A 26 1.06 10.60 -19.78
C ASP A 26 1.78 11.88 -19.34
N TYR A 27 3.05 11.98 -19.70
CA TYR A 27 3.87 13.13 -19.33
C TYR A 27 3.35 14.47 -19.91
N SER A 28 2.50 14.43 -20.94
CA SER A 28 1.85 15.64 -21.48
C SER A 28 0.76 16.21 -20.58
N ASP A 29 0.33 15.47 -19.55
CA ASP A 29 -0.60 15.94 -18.53
C ASP A 29 0.05 16.95 -17.56
N TYR A 30 1.38 16.97 -17.46
CA TYR A 30 2.08 17.92 -16.60
C TYR A 30 2.23 19.29 -17.28
N THR A 31 1.44 20.24 -16.82
CA THR A 31 1.52 21.63 -17.28
C THR A 31 2.86 22.28 -16.89
N PRO A 32 3.24 23.37 -17.55
CA PRO A 32 4.41 24.17 -17.17
C PRO A 32 4.35 24.67 -15.72
N ILE A 33 3.15 24.93 -15.21
CA ILE A 33 2.92 25.33 -13.82
C ILE A 33 3.19 24.17 -12.88
N ASN A 34 2.72 22.96 -13.19
CA ASN A 34 3.03 21.77 -12.39
C ASN A 34 4.55 21.56 -12.25
N GLN A 35 5.29 21.81 -13.32
CA GLN A 35 6.74 21.64 -13.36
C GLN A 35 7.46 22.71 -12.54
N ALA A 36 6.91 23.93 -12.46
CA ALA A 36 7.39 24.96 -11.55
C ALA A 36 7.04 24.63 -10.08
N VAL A 37 5.85 24.10 -9.80
CA VAL A 37 5.44 23.64 -8.46
C VAL A 37 6.40 22.56 -7.96
N TRP A 38 6.65 21.52 -8.77
CA TRP A 38 7.63 20.48 -8.46
C TRP A 38 9.00 21.08 -8.12
N ARG A 39 9.53 21.93 -9.01
CA ARG A 39 10.84 22.56 -8.84
C ARG A 39 10.94 23.34 -7.54
N TYR A 40 9.92 24.15 -7.24
CA TYR A 40 9.88 24.95 -6.02
C TYR A 40 9.90 24.06 -4.77
N VAL A 41 9.01 23.06 -4.70
CA VAL A 41 8.90 22.15 -3.56
C VAL A 41 10.19 21.34 -3.39
N MET A 42 10.71 20.75 -4.47
CA MET A 42 11.93 19.94 -4.40
C MET A 42 13.15 20.73 -3.95
N ARG A 43 13.31 21.98 -4.40
CA ARG A 43 14.43 22.81 -3.96
C ARG A 43 14.34 23.17 -2.48
N LYS A 44 13.13 23.49 -2.01
CA LYS A 44 12.89 23.71 -0.59
C LYS A 44 13.15 22.47 0.24
N ASN A 45 12.62 21.32 -0.19
CA ASN A 45 12.81 20.03 0.48
C ASN A 45 14.30 19.70 0.56
N VAL A 46 15.04 19.77 -0.55
CA VAL A 46 16.48 19.45 -0.56
C VAL A 46 17.29 20.40 0.33
N ASP A 47 17.02 21.71 0.33
CA ASP A 47 17.73 22.65 1.20
C ASP A 47 17.54 22.28 2.69
N TYR A 48 16.31 22.07 3.12
CA TYR A 48 16.00 21.80 4.52
C TYR A 48 16.40 20.37 4.93
N LEU A 49 15.97 19.37 4.16
CA LEU A 49 16.18 17.95 4.46
C LEU A 49 17.65 17.55 4.40
N SER A 50 18.50 18.27 3.68
CA SER A 50 19.96 18.04 3.73
C SER A 50 20.57 18.14 5.14
N LYS A 51 19.88 18.82 6.06
CA LYS A 51 20.31 19.08 7.44
C LYS A 51 19.72 18.06 8.43
N VAL A 52 18.48 17.59 8.16
CA VAL A 52 17.66 16.85 9.15
C VAL A 52 17.26 15.43 8.71
N ALA A 53 17.29 15.10 7.42
CA ALA A 53 16.94 13.76 6.95
C ALA A 53 18.07 12.76 7.17
N HIS A 54 17.73 11.48 7.14
CA HIS A 54 18.69 10.38 7.14
C HIS A 54 19.65 10.51 5.94
N SER A 55 20.91 10.10 6.12
CA SER A 55 21.97 10.30 5.12
C SER A 55 21.67 9.65 3.77
N SER A 56 20.83 8.62 3.75
CA SER A 56 20.40 7.96 2.50
C SER A 56 19.52 8.82 1.61
N TYR A 57 18.87 9.89 2.12
CA TYR A 57 17.88 10.65 1.36
C TYR A 57 18.46 11.34 0.11
N LEU A 58 19.51 12.14 0.26
CA LEU A 58 20.06 12.95 -0.84
C LEU A 58 20.70 12.10 -1.94
N GLU A 59 21.43 11.05 -1.56
CA GLU A 59 21.98 10.09 -2.53
C GLU A 59 20.87 9.24 -3.15
N GLY A 60 19.87 8.92 -2.34
CA GLY A 60 18.65 8.21 -2.72
C GLY A 60 17.91 8.86 -3.87
N LEU A 61 17.69 10.18 -3.81
CA LEU A 61 17.05 10.95 -4.91
C LEU A 61 17.71 10.64 -6.26
N LYS A 62 19.05 10.62 -6.30
CA LYS A 62 19.79 10.31 -7.53
C LYS A 62 19.65 8.84 -7.94
N LYS A 63 19.75 7.94 -6.96
CA LYS A 63 19.64 6.48 -7.14
C LYS A 63 18.23 5.98 -7.45
N THR A 64 17.22 6.85 -7.40
CA THR A 64 15.84 6.52 -7.78
C THR A 64 15.33 7.33 -8.97
N GLY A 65 16.20 8.13 -9.60
CA GLY A 65 15.84 8.93 -10.77
C GLY A 65 14.94 10.12 -10.48
N ILE A 66 14.96 10.62 -9.24
CA ILE A 66 14.24 11.82 -8.83
C ILE A 66 15.11 13.04 -9.13
N GLU A 67 14.62 13.89 -10.04
CA GLU A 67 15.25 15.16 -10.37
C GLU A 67 14.65 16.30 -9.55
N ILE A 68 15.48 17.30 -9.25
CA ILE A 68 15.03 18.50 -8.52
C ILE A 68 14.25 19.44 -9.44
N ASP A 69 14.63 19.51 -10.71
CA ASP A 69 14.16 20.51 -11.66
C ASP A 69 13.01 20.05 -12.56
N ASN A 70 12.74 18.75 -12.64
CA ASN A 70 11.68 18.21 -13.48
C ASN A 70 10.92 17.12 -12.73
N ILE A 71 9.61 17.07 -12.97
CA ILE A 71 8.79 15.94 -12.53
C ILE A 71 9.38 14.67 -13.17
N PRO A 72 9.63 13.60 -12.40
CA PRO A 72 10.26 12.40 -12.94
C PRO A 72 9.31 11.68 -13.89
N SER A 73 9.87 11.14 -14.98
CA SER A 73 9.16 10.19 -15.82
C SER A 73 9.32 8.77 -15.26
N MET A 74 8.26 7.96 -15.30
CA MET A 74 8.30 6.56 -14.87
C MET A 74 9.34 5.76 -15.65
N TYR A 75 9.54 6.08 -16.93
CA TYR A 75 10.61 5.51 -17.75
C TYR A 75 11.99 5.82 -17.18
N GLY A 76 12.27 7.11 -16.91
CA GLY A 76 13.55 7.56 -16.36
C GLY A 76 13.83 6.95 -14.99
N MET A 77 12.82 6.90 -14.11
CA MET A 77 12.92 6.25 -12.80
C MET A 77 13.23 4.76 -12.93
N ASN A 78 12.46 4.02 -13.74
CA ASN A 78 12.64 2.57 -13.89
C ASN A 78 14.01 2.18 -14.45
N ARG A 79 14.58 3.00 -15.34
CA ARG A 79 15.95 2.77 -15.84
C ARG A 79 16.97 2.75 -14.70
N ILE A 80 16.81 3.63 -13.70
CA ILE A 80 17.73 3.76 -12.58
C ILE A 80 17.38 2.77 -11.47
N LEU A 81 16.10 2.63 -11.12
CA LEU A 81 15.63 1.70 -10.08
C LEU A 81 16.00 0.23 -10.38
N THR A 82 16.14 -0.13 -11.65
CA THR A 82 16.63 -1.45 -12.07
C THR A 82 18.01 -1.77 -11.47
N GLU A 83 18.87 -0.77 -11.25
CA GLU A 83 20.22 -0.96 -10.67
C GLU A 83 20.17 -1.41 -9.20
N ILE A 84 19.09 -1.07 -8.48
CA ILE A 84 18.87 -1.46 -7.08
C ILE A 84 17.81 -2.56 -6.93
N GLY A 85 17.34 -3.14 -8.04
CA GLY A 85 16.37 -4.24 -8.04
C GLY A 85 14.93 -3.82 -7.75
N TRP A 86 14.57 -2.57 -8.03
CA TRP A 86 13.22 -2.04 -7.87
C TRP A 86 12.63 -1.55 -9.20
N ALA A 87 11.31 -1.38 -9.21
CA ALA A 87 10.59 -0.68 -10.26
C ALA A 87 9.57 0.29 -9.65
N ALA A 88 9.00 1.15 -10.49
CA ALA A 88 7.92 2.05 -10.15
C ALA A 88 6.82 1.96 -11.22
N VAL A 89 5.57 2.07 -10.79
CA VAL A 89 4.39 2.10 -11.66
C VAL A 89 3.54 3.31 -11.32
N ALA A 90 2.96 3.92 -12.34
CA ALA A 90 1.94 4.94 -12.13
C ALA A 90 0.57 4.27 -11.88
N VAL A 91 -0.20 4.80 -10.95
CA VAL A 91 -1.58 4.37 -10.66
C VAL A 91 -2.55 5.56 -10.67
N ASP A 92 -3.84 5.24 -10.69
CA ASP A 92 -4.92 6.24 -10.62
C ASP A 92 -5.41 6.33 -9.17
N GLY A 93 -4.95 7.34 -8.44
CA GLY A 93 -5.36 7.59 -7.06
C GLY A 93 -5.21 6.38 -6.11
N PHE A 94 -6.27 6.11 -5.35
CA PHE A 94 -6.30 5.11 -4.27
C PHE A 94 -6.45 3.68 -4.81
N ILE A 95 -5.53 2.80 -4.38
CA ILE A 95 -5.62 1.35 -4.58
C ILE A 95 -5.90 0.64 -3.25
N PRO A 96 -6.53 -0.56 -3.28
CA PRO A 96 -6.80 -1.31 -2.05
C PRO A 96 -5.51 -1.57 -1.24
N PRO A 97 -5.53 -1.47 0.10
CA PRO A 97 -4.33 -1.62 0.94
C PRO A 97 -3.57 -2.92 0.70
N ASN A 98 -4.26 -4.05 0.54
CA ASN A 98 -3.61 -5.34 0.26
C ASN A 98 -2.83 -5.30 -1.06
N ALA A 99 -3.40 -4.66 -2.10
CA ALA A 99 -2.75 -4.53 -3.40
C ALA A 99 -1.53 -3.61 -3.32
N PHE A 100 -1.63 -2.49 -2.58
CA PHE A 100 -0.50 -1.59 -2.32
C PHE A 100 0.66 -2.32 -1.65
N MET A 101 0.38 -3.08 -0.59
CA MET A 101 1.38 -3.90 0.09
C MET A 101 1.95 -4.99 -0.82
N GLU A 102 1.12 -5.62 -1.64
CA GLU A 102 1.57 -6.67 -2.56
C GLU A 102 2.53 -6.13 -3.63
N PHE A 103 2.33 -4.92 -4.15
CA PHE A 103 3.31 -4.29 -5.05
C PHE A 103 4.71 -4.19 -4.42
N GLN A 104 4.78 -3.81 -3.13
CA GLN A 104 6.05 -3.74 -2.40
C GLN A 104 6.72 -5.12 -2.25
N ALA A 105 5.92 -6.18 -2.05
CA ALA A 105 6.43 -7.56 -2.01
C ALA A 105 7.14 -7.97 -3.32
N TYR A 106 6.74 -7.37 -4.44
CA TYR A 106 7.34 -7.55 -5.77
C TYR A 106 8.43 -6.51 -6.12
N ASN A 107 8.90 -5.73 -5.14
CA ASN A 107 9.86 -4.63 -5.34
C ASN A 107 9.36 -3.56 -6.32
N VAL A 108 8.06 -3.26 -6.29
CA VAL A 108 7.43 -2.25 -7.13
C VAL A 108 6.84 -1.13 -6.27
N LEU A 109 7.26 0.10 -6.54
CA LEU A 109 6.69 1.31 -5.97
C LEU A 109 5.45 1.74 -6.74
N VAL A 110 4.42 2.10 -6.00
CA VAL A 110 3.19 2.66 -6.54
C VAL A 110 3.28 4.17 -6.44
N ILE A 111 3.17 4.86 -7.57
CA ILE A 111 3.29 6.33 -7.63
C ILE A 111 2.00 6.91 -8.20
N ALA A 112 1.33 7.77 -7.43
CA ALA A 112 0.25 8.58 -7.95
C ALA A 112 0.79 9.52 -9.04
N SER A 113 0.17 9.52 -10.22
CA SER A 113 0.65 10.36 -11.33
C SER A 113 0.35 11.84 -11.13
N ASP A 114 -0.66 12.17 -10.32
CA ASP A 114 -1.13 13.54 -10.15
C ASP A 114 -0.19 14.33 -9.25
N ILE A 115 -0.18 15.65 -9.39
CA ILE A 115 0.62 16.57 -8.57
C ILE A 115 -0.30 17.61 -7.94
N ARG A 116 -0.03 17.97 -6.69
CA ARG A 116 -0.78 19.01 -5.98
C ARG A 116 -0.80 20.35 -6.74
N GLN A 117 -1.87 21.11 -6.52
CA GLN A 117 -2.05 22.44 -7.11
C GLN A 117 -1.18 23.50 -6.41
N LEU A 118 -0.92 24.62 -7.10
CA LEU A 118 -0.13 25.73 -6.56
C LEU A 118 -0.75 26.31 -5.29
N GLU A 119 -2.08 26.36 -5.24
CA GLU A 119 -2.86 26.88 -4.11
C GLU A 119 -2.78 25.97 -2.88
N HIS A 120 -2.43 24.69 -3.06
CA HIS A 120 -2.32 23.67 -2.01
C HIS A 120 -0.89 23.13 -1.91
N ILE A 121 0.12 23.95 -2.25
CA ILE A 121 1.52 23.51 -2.36
C ILE A 121 2.08 22.95 -1.03
N GLU A 122 1.61 23.45 0.10
CA GLU A 122 2.09 23.06 1.43
C GLU A 122 1.56 21.71 1.89
N TYR A 123 0.31 21.38 1.54
CA TYR A 123 -0.36 20.18 2.00
C TYR A 123 -1.47 19.77 1.04
N THR A 124 -1.52 18.48 0.72
CA THR A 124 -2.62 17.84 0.01
C THR A 124 -3.08 16.62 0.82
N PRO A 125 -4.39 16.42 1.02
CA PRO A 125 -4.91 15.22 1.69
C PRO A 125 -4.80 13.95 0.84
N ALA A 126 -4.60 14.09 -0.47
CA ALA A 126 -4.44 12.97 -1.39
C ALA A 126 -2.96 12.74 -1.75
N PRO A 127 -2.51 11.48 -1.88
CA PRO A 127 -1.16 11.17 -2.33
C PRO A 127 -0.89 11.72 -3.73
N ASP A 128 0.26 12.39 -3.90
CA ASP A 128 0.69 12.97 -5.16
C ASP A 128 2.10 12.52 -5.53
N ILE A 129 2.56 12.82 -6.75
CA ILE A 129 3.87 12.41 -7.23
C ILE A 129 5.03 12.97 -6.39
N ILE A 130 4.84 14.10 -5.70
CA ILE A 130 5.83 14.63 -4.76
C ILE A 130 5.93 13.71 -3.54
N HIS A 131 4.80 13.33 -2.93
CA HIS A 131 4.78 12.41 -1.81
C HIS A 131 5.36 11.04 -2.16
N GLU A 132 4.84 10.41 -3.22
CA GLU A 132 5.24 9.06 -3.61
C GLU A 132 6.65 9.01 -4.22
N GLY A 133 6.95 9.97 -5.10
CA GLY A 133 8.23 10.03 -5.79
C GLY A 133 9.35 10.54 -4.89
N ALA A 134 9.19 11.71 -4.27
CA ALA A 134 10.27 12.36 -3.51
C ALA A 134 10.27 12.03 -2.01
N GLY A 135 9.16 11.49 -1.47
CA GLY A 135 9.09 10.99 -0.09
C GLY A 135 9.56 9.54 0.02
N HIS A 136 8.87 8.62 -0.64
CA HIS A 136 9.12 7.17 -0.49
C HIS A 136 10.35 6.68 -1.25
N ALA A 137 10.50 7.04 -2.53
CA ALA A 137 11.52 6.44 -3.39
C ALA A 137 12.96 6.59 -2.86
N PRO A 138 13.42 7.76 -2.36
CA PRO A 138 14.83 7.97 -2.05
C PRO A 138 15.40 7.01 -0.99
N ILE A 139 14.62 6.68 0.04
CA ILE A 139 15.12 5.83 1.14
C ILE A 139 15.32 4.37 0.71
N ILE A 140 14.61 3.92 -0.33
CA ILE A 140 14.72 2.56 -0.89
C ILE A 140 16.09 2.28 -1.51
N ALA A 141 16.87 3.32 -1.84
CA ALA A 141 18.27 3.14 -2.22
C ALA A 141 19.14 2.54 -1.09
N ASN A 142 18.66 2.55 0.17
CA ASN A 142 19.26 1.82 1.27
C ASN A 142 18.79 0.34 1.25
N PRO A 143 19.71 -0.64 1.16
CA PRO A 143 19.34 -2.05 0.99
C PRO A 143 18.63 -2.65 2.21
N GLU A 144 18.93 -2.20 3.43
CA GLU A 144 18.25 -2.67 4.64
C GLU A 144 16.80 -2.19 4.68
N TYR A 145 16.58 -0.92 4.32
CA TYR A 145 15.23 -0.37 4.22
C TYR A 145 14.43 -0.99 3.07
N ALA A 146 15.06 -1.22 1.92
CA ALA A 146 14.44 -1.92 0.80
C ALA A 146 13.97 -3.33 1.19
N GLU A 147 14.82 -4.09 1.90
CA GLU A 147 14.43 -5.42 2.37
C GLU A 147 13.32 -5.35 3.43
N TYR A 148 13.38 -4.37 4.34
CA TYR A 148 12.29 -4.09 5.27
C TYR A 148 10.97 -3.85 4.53
N LEU A 149 10.95 -2.96 3.54
CA LEU A 149 9.75 -2.61 2.79
C LEU A 149 9.19 -3.79 1.98
N ARG A 150 10.08 -4.55 1.31
CA ARG A 150 9.70 -5.78 0.59
C ARG A 150 9.04 -6.79 1.54
N ARG A 151 9.65 -7.00 2.71
CA ARG A 151 9.15 -7.92 3.73
C ARG A 151 7.86 -7.43 4.37
N PHE A 152 7.74 -6.12 4.56
CA PHE A 152 6.51 -5.47 5.02
C PHE A 152 5.37 -5.75 4.04
N GLY A 153 5.61 -5.61 2.74
CA GLY A 153 4.68 -5.97 1.68
C GLY A 153 4.22 -7.43 1.74
N GLU A 154 5.15 -8.38 1.87
CA GLU A 154 4.85 -9.83 1.94
C GLU A 154 3.94 -10.20 3.12
N ILE A 155 4.14 -9.55 4.27
CA ILE A 155 3.34 -9.79 5.48
C ILE A 155 2.01 -9.04 5.39
N GLY A 156 2.07 -7.77 4.95
CA GLY A 156 0.92 -6.86 4.91
C GLY A 156 -0.15 -7.28 3.91
N CYS A 157 0.24 -7.79 2.73
CA CYS A 157 -0.74 -8.27 1.74
C CYS A 157 -1.53 -9.51 2.22
N LYS A 158 -0.97 -10.26 3.18
CA LYS A 158 -1.56 -11.46 3.80
C LYS A 158 -2.32 -11.15 5.10
N ALA A 159 -2.27 -9.92 5.62
CA ALA A 159 -2.96 -9.57 6.86
C ALA A 159 -4.48 -9.56 6.69
N ILE A 160 -5.20 -10.17 7.65
CA ILE A 160 -6.66 -10.31 7.57
C ILE A 160 -7.33 -8.99 7.93
N SER A 161 -8.16 -8.49 7.02
CA SER A 161 -9.01 -7.31 7.24
C SER A 161 -10.31 -7.69 7.93
N SER A 162 -10.83 -6.80 8.76
CA SER A 162 -12.22 -6.89 9.22
C SER A 162 -13.16 -6.34 8.14
N HIS A 163 -14.45 -6.70 8.21
CA HIS A 163 -15.46 -6.09 7.35
C HIS A 163 -15.51 -4.55 7.46
N LYS A 164 -15.24 -4.00 8.65
CA LYS A 164 -15.24 -2.55 8.89
C LYS A 164 -14.04 -1.84 8.24
N ASP A 165 -12.91 -2.51 8.09
CA ASP A 165 -11.74 -1.93 7.39
C ASP A 165 -12.07 -1.62 5.93
N TYR A 166 -12.83 -2.51 5.27
CA TYR A 166 -13.31 -2.26 3.91
C TYR A 166 -14.27 -1.08 3.83
N GLN A 167 -15.20 -0.97 4.79
CA GLN A 167 -16.12 0.18 4.88
C GLN A 167 -15.37 1.49 5.08
N MET A 168 -14.37 1.49 5.96
CA MET A 168 -13.50 2.64 6.22
C MET A 168 -12.73 3.04 4.96
N TYR A 169 -12.13 2.08 4.27
CA TYR A 169 -11.39 2.33 3.02
C TYR A 169 -12.30 2.97 1.96
N GLU A 170 -13.49 2.42 1.72
CA GLU A 170 -14.43 3.00 0.74
C GLU A 170 -14.91 4.39 1.14
N ALA A 171 -15.13 4.65 2.44
CA ALA A 171 -15.53 5.97 2.92
C ALA A 171 -14.42 7.02 2.73
N ILE A 172 -13.16 6.68 3.05
CA ILE A 172 -12.01 7.56 2.81
C ILE A 172 -11.82 7.80 1.32
N ARG A 173 -11.91 6.73 0.50
CA ARG A 173 -11.80 6.83 -0.96
C ARG A 173 -12.85 7.79 -1.53
N LEU A 174 -14.10 7.67 -1.09
CA LEU A 174 -15.19 8.57 -1.49
C LEU A 174 -14.91 10.02 -1.07
N LEU A 175 -14.49 10.23 0.18
CA LEU A 175 -14.17 11.56 0.69
C LEU A 175 -13.06 12.24 -0.12
N SER A 176 -11.98 11.51 -0.43
CA SER A 176 -10.87 12.02 -1.25
C SER A 176 -11.35 12.43 -2.64
N ILE A 177 -12.15 11.59 -3.30
CA ILE A 177 -12.73 11.91 -4.62
C ILE A 177 -13.57 13.20 -4.55
N LEU A 178 -14.40 13.35 -3.51
CA LEU A 178 -15.26 14.53 -3.34
C LEU A 178 -14.47 15.81 -3.04
N LYS A 179 -13.38 15.73 -2.27
CA LYS A 179 -12.52 16.88 -1.97
C LYS A 179 -11.71 17.36 -3.17
N GLU A 180 -11.35 16.45 -4.08
CA GLU A 180 -10.59 16.78 -5.29
C GLU A 180 -11.48 17.18 -6.47
N ALA A 181 -12.74 16.75 -6.47
CA ALA A 181 -13.67 17.04 -7.55
C ALA A 181 -14.08 18.51 -7.56
N GLU A 182 -13.93 19.17 -8.72
CA GLU A 182 -14.40 20.53 -8.94
C GLU A 182 -15.93 20.62 -8.82
N ASP A 183 -16.41 21.72 -8.24
CA ASP A 183 -17.84 22.02 -8.02
C ASP A 183 -18.61 21.04 -7.11
N THR A 184 -17.90 20.23 -6.30
CA THR A 184 -18.56 19.36 -5.31
C THR A 184 -19.28 20.19 -4.26
N PRO A 185 -20.59 19.96 -4.01
CA PRO A 185 -21.32 20.65 -2.96
C PRO A 185 -20.67 20.42 -1.60
N GLN A 186 -20.48 21.50 -0.82
CA GLN A 186 -19.91 21.39 0.53
C GLN A 186 -20.69 20.41 1.43
N SER A 187 -22.01 20.31 1.25
CA SER A 187 -22.85 19.36 1.96
C SER A 187 -22.44 17.89 1.73
N ASP A 188 -21.93 17.56 0.55
CA ASP A 188 -21.54 16.20 0.18
C ASP A 188 -20.18 15.87 0.79
N ILE A 189 -19.27 16.86 0.84
CA ILE A 189 -17.99 16.75 1.55
C ILE A 189 -18.25 16.56 3.05
N ASP A 190 -19.07 17.42 3.66
CA ASP A 190 -19.40 17.33 5.09
C ASP A 190 -20.06 15.99 5.44
N ALA A 191 -20.92 15.46 4.57
CA ALA A 191 -21.55 14.16 4.75
C ALA A 191 -20.52 13.01 4.68
N ALA A 192 -19.59 13.07 3.74
CA ALA A 192 -18.53 12.08 3.61
C ALA A 192 -17.52 12.15 4.78
N GLU A 193 -17.16 13.34 5.24
CA GLU A 193 -16.32 13.54 6.44
C GLU A 193 -16.98 12.94 7.68
N LYS A 194 -18.26 13.23 7.87
CA LYS A 194 -19.03 12.66 8.97
C LYS A 194 -19.11 11.13 8.89
N ALA A 195 -19.31 10.56 7.70
CA ALA A 195 -19.32 9.11 7.52
C ALA A 195 -17.98 8.46 7.91
N VAL A 196 -16.86 9.09 7.56
CA VAL A 196 -15.52 8.65 7.98
C VAL A 196 -15.37 8.75 9.51
N GLU A 197 -15.76 9.87 10.10
CA GLU A 197 -15.69 10.09 11.56
C GLU A 197 -16.55 9.07 12.34
N ASP A 198 -17.78 8.84 11.89
CA ASP A 198 -18.71 7.87 12.51
C ASP A 198 -18.15 6.43 12.43
N LEU A 199 -17.54 6.05 11.30
CA LEU A 199 -16.87 4.75 11.17
C LEU A 199 -15.63 4.67 12.06
N GLN A 200 -14.82 5.73 12.16
CA GLN A 200 -13.60 5.75 12.96
C GLN A 200 -13.92 5.55 14.44
N ASN A 201 -14.96 6.24 14.93
CA ASN A 201 -15.43 6.13 16.31
C ASN A 201 -16.01 4.75 16.66
N ASN A 202 -16.37 3.94 15.65
CA ASN A 202 -17.04 2.64 15.83
C ASN A 202 -16.21 1.44 15.32
N MET A 203 -14.91 1.58 15.08
CA MET A 203 -14.06 0.49 14.56
C MET A 203 -14.05 -0.74 15.49
N GLY A 204 -13.96 -0.54 16.80
CA GLY A 204 -13.82 -1.62 17.78
C GLY A 204 -12.37 -2.10 17.90
N GLU A 205 -12.16 -3.41 18.08
CA GLU A 205 -10.82 -4.00 18.12
C GLU A 205 -10.13 -3.91 16.74
N LEU A 206 -8.84 -3.61 16.73
CA LEU A 206 -8.06 -3.50 15.50
C LEU A 206 -7.90 -4.88 14.85
N SER A 207 -8.18 -4.95 13.54
CA SER A 207 -7.81 -6.11 12.73
C SER A 207 -6.30 -6.19 12.54
N GLU A 208 -5.82 -7.32 12.02
CA GLU A 208 -4.40 -7.46 11.66
C GLU A 208 -4.00 -6.46 10.58
N MET A 209 -4.88 -6.20 9.61
CA MET A 209 -4.65 -5.17 8.60
C MET A 209 -4.56 -3.77 9.23
N ALA A 210 -5.44 -3.43 10.18
CA ALA A 210 -5.39 -2.14 10.86
C ALA A 210 -4.11 -1.97 11.69
N GLN A 211 -3.66 -3.04 12.35
CA GLN A 211 -2.40 -3.05 13.10
C GLN A 211 -1.17 -2.91 12.19
N ILE A 212 -1.14 -3.64 11.06
CA ILE A 212 -0.11 -3.48 10.03
C ILE A 212 -0.11 -2.06 9.49
N ARG A 213 -1.28 -1.48 9.21
CA ARG A 213 -1.40 -0.08 8.75
C ARG A 213 -0.81 0.90 9.77
N ASN A 214 -1.03 0.69 11.07
CA ASN A 214 -0.42 1.51 12.11
C ASN A 214 1.11 1.40 12.11
N LEU A 215 1.66 0.19 11.98
CA LEU A 215 3.11 0.01 11.85
C LEU A 215 3.65 0.71 10.60
N HIS A 216 2.96 0.63 9.46
CA HIS A 216 3.33 1.34 8.24
C HIS A 216 3.35 2.85 8.46
N TRP A 217 2.29 3.40 9.07
CA TRP A 217 2.16 4.83 9.36
C TRP A 217 3.29 5.34 10.25
N TRP A 218 3.57 4.65 11.37
CA TRP A 218 4.58 5.08 12.33
C TRP A 218 6.02 4.79 11.90
N THR A 219 6.21 4.15 10.74
CA THR A 219 7.54 3.87 10.18
C THR A 219 7.71 4.48 8.79
N VAL A 220 7.08 3.92 7.77
CA VAL A 220 7.25 4.29 6.37
C VAL A 220 6.77 5.72 6.11
N GLU A 221 5.67 6.15 6.75
CA GLU A 221 5.12 7.50 6.55
C GLU A 221 5.70 8.55 7.49
N TYR A 222 5.74 8.27 8.79
CA TYR A 222 6.09 9.23 9.84
C TYR A 222 7.22 8.74 10.77
N GLY A 223 8.08 7.85 10.30
CA GLY A 223 9.18 7.32 11.08
C GLY A 223 10.38 8.27 11.21
N LEU A 224 11.00 8.21 12.39
CA LEU A 224 12.28 8.83 12.71
C LEU A 224 13.33 7.77 13.02
N ILE A 225 14.61 8.07 12.78
CA ILE A 225 15.74 7.15 12.97
C ILE A 225 16.87 7.77 13.79
N GLY A 226 17.56 6.97 14.60
CA GLY A 226 18.68 7.40 15.45
C GLY A 226 18.31 7.43 16.93
N THR A 227 18.71 8.51 17.62
CA THR A 227 18.43 8.67 19.06
C THR A 227 17.23 9.59 19.30
N ILE A 228 16.52 9.42 20.41
CA ILE A 228 15.36 10.26 20.78
C ILE A 228 15.74 11.75 20.85
N ASP A 229 16.92 12.07 21.36
CA ASP A 229 17.39 13.45 21.54
C ASP A 229 17.91 14.08 20.24
N ASN A 230 18.29 13.26 19.27
CA ASN A 230 18.80 13.71 17.97
C ASN A 230 18.35 12.76 16.85
N PRO A 231 17.05 12.75 16.53
CA PRO A 231 16.51 11.90 15.48
C PRO A 231 16.80 12.48 14.10
N LYS A 232 16.73 11.63 13.08
CA LYS A 232 16.73 11.99 11.66
C LYS A 232 15.44 11.51 11.01
N ILE A 233 15.03 12.19 9.94
CA ILE A 233 13.79 11.90 9.22
C ILE A 233 14.04 10.83 8.16
N TYR A 234 13.19 9.80 8.11
CA TYR A 234 13.12 8.88 6.97
C TYR A 234 11.69 8.60 6.48
N GLY A 235 10.66 8.92 7.27
CA GLY A 235 9.27 8.75 6.86
C GLY A 235 8.87 9.66 5.69
N ALA A 236 8.19 9.10 4.70
CA ALA A 236 7.85 9.77 3.44
C ALA A 236 6.90 10.97 3.59
N GLY A 237 5.94 10.90 4.51
CA GLY A 237 5.06 12.04 4.84
C GLY A 237 5.87 13.24 5.30
N LEU A 238 6.86 13.02 6.16
CA LEU A 238 7.77 14.06 6.62
C LEU A 238 8.74 14.52 5.52
N LEU A 239 9.27 13.60 4.69
CA LEU A 239 10.19 13.92 3.60
C LEU A 239 9.52 14.69 2.43
N SER A 240 8.20 14.70 2.37
CA SER A 240 7.43 15.39 1.33
C SER A 240 6.73 16.67 1.82
N SER A 241 6.84 16.99 3.11
CA SER A 241 6.22 18.15 3.75
C SER A 241 7.23 18.99 4.53
N ILE A 242 7.50 20.21 4.06
CA ILE A 242 8.43 21.15 4.73
C ILE A 242 7.89 21.54 6.11
N GLY A 243 6.59 21.84 6.19
CA GLY A 243 5.95 22.26 7.43
C GLY A 243 6.03 21.16 8.49
N GLU A 244 5.69 19.93 8.13
CA GLU A 244 5.74 18.81 9.08
C GLU A 244 7.15 18.36 9.43
N SER A 245 8.08 18.36 8.46
CA SER A 245 9.49 18.08 8.74
C SER A 245 10.13 19.12 9.66
N ALA A 246 9.75 20.39 9.58
CA ALA A 246 10.17 21.40 10.55
C ALA A 246 9.52 21.19 11.92
N TRP A 247 8.21 21.00 11.95
CA TRP A 247 7.43 20.83 13.18
C TRP A 247 7.87 19.61 13.99
N CYS A 248 8.09 18.47 13.33
CA CYS A 248 8.47 17.21 13.98
C CYS A 248 9.80 17.28 14.72
N MET A 249 10.71 18.17 14.31
CA MET A 249 12.02 18.39 14.93
C MET A 249 11.96 19.30 16.15
N THR A 250 10.80 19.90 16.47
CA THR A 250 10.60 20.74 17.67
C THR A 250 10.15 19.92 18.88
N ASP A 251 10.28 20.46 20.09
CA ASP A 251 9.84 19.78 21.33
C ASP A 251 8.31 19.63 21.46
N ASN A 252 7.53 20.22 20.54
CA ASN A 252 6.07 20.11 20.53
C ASN A 252 5.56 18.72 20.12
N VAL A 253 6.39 17.94 19.41
CA VAL A 253 6.06 16.57 19.00
C VAL A 253 6.75 15.59 19.93
N LYS A 254 6.02 14.65 20.53
CA LYS A 254 6.61 13.67 21.44
C LYS A 254 7.39 12.60 20.66
N LYS A 255 8.63 12.32 21.07
CA LYS A 255 9.47 11.27 20.48
C LYS A 255 9.40 10.03 21.37
N ILE A 256 9.09 8.87 20.78
CA ILE A 256 8.89 7.60 21.49
C ILE A 256 9.85 6.56 20.89
N PRO A 257 10.54 5.71 21.68
CA PRO A 257 11.26 4.58 21.13
C PRO A 257 10.33 3.69 20.32
N TYR A 258 10.75 3.28 19.12
CA TYR A 258 9.97 2.34 18.32
C TYR A 258 9.95 0.95 18.95
N ASP A 259 8.76 0.35 19.01
CA ASP A 259 8.53 -1.03 19.40
C ASP A 259 7.19 -1.51 18.82
N ILE A 260 6.84 -2.77 19.09
CA ILE A 260 5.61 -3.39 18.58
C ILE A 260 4.32 -2.71 19.05
N SER A 261 4.34 -1.90 20.12
CA SER A 261 3.15 -1.18 20.59
C SER A 261 2.62 -0.18 19.57
N ALA A 262 3.47 0.28 18.64
CA ALA A 262 3.07 1.11 17.51
C ALA A 262 1.94 0.47 16.67
N ALA A 263 1.84 -0.87 16.64
CA ALA A 263 0.73 -1.58 15.98
C ALA A 263 -0.65 -1.23 16.58
N ASN A 264 -0.71 -0.84 17.85
CA ASN A 264 -1.94 -0.50 18.55
C ASN A 264 -2.19 1.01 18.64
N GLN A 265 -1.29 1.83 18.11
CA GLN A 265 -1.42 3.28 18.14
C GLN A 265 -2.17 3.77 16.89
N SER A 266 -3.43 4.15 17.07
CA SER A 266 -4.21 4.82 16.02
C SER A 266 -3.69 6.22 15.70
N PHE A 267 -4.01 6.72 14.51
CA PHE A 267 -3.61 8.03 13.99
C PHE A 267 -4.76 8.74 13.27
N ASP A 268 -4.65 10.07 13.13
CA ASP A 268 -5.54 10.92 12.35
C ASP A 268 -4.75 11.47 11.16
N ILE A 269 -5.20 11.15 9.94
CA ILE A 269 -4.54 11.54 8.68
C ILE A 269 -4.71 13.04 8.36
N THR A 270 -5.65 13.71 9.02
CA THR A 270 -6.05 15.09 8.70
C THR A 270 -5.37 16.14 9.57
N LYS A 271 -4.58 15.70 10.56
CA LYS A 271 -3.94 16.58 11.56
C LYS A 271 -2.45 16.31 11.65
N LEU A 272 -1.73 17.30 12.17
CA LEU A 272 -0.32 17.14 12.55
C LEU A 272 -0.18 16.04 13.61
N GLN A 273 0.83 15.18 13.43
CA GLN A 273 1.02 14.04 14.32
C GLN A 273 1.51 14.50 15.71
N PRO A 274 0.83 14.16 16.82
CA PRO A 274 1.21 14.62 18.16
C PRO A 274 2.45 13.90 18.71
N GLN A 275 2.70 12.68 18.23
CA GLN A 275 3.83 11.85 18.60
C GLN A 275 4.39 11.14 17.37
N LEU A 276 5.68 10.82 17.42
CA LEU A 276 6.38 10.05 16.41
C LEU A 276 7.28 9.00 17.06
N TYR A 277 7.56 7.92 16.33
CA TYR A 277 8.41 6.83 16.79
C TYR A 277 9.83 6.95 16.21
N VAL A 278 10.83 6.65 17.04
CA VAL A 278 12.25 6.69 16.71
C VAL A 278 12.83 5.28 16.75
N THR A 279 13.21 4.73 15.60
CA THR A 279 13.95 3.46 15.49
C THR A 279 15.46 3.72 15.61
N PRO A 280 16.26 2.85 16.26
CA PRO A 280 17.72 3.03 16.27
C PRO A 280 18.35 2.91 14.88
N ASP A 281 17.87 1.94 14.09
CA ASP A 281 18.34 1.64 12.73
C ASP A 281 17.24 0.93 11.91
N PHE A 282 17.51 0.63 10.63
CA PHE A 282 16.57 -0.07 9.77
C PHE A 282 16.47 -1.57 10.07
N ALA A 283 17.53 -2.21 10.57
CA ALA A 283 17.48 -3.61 10.97
C ALA A 283 16.49 -3.86 12.13
N TYR A 284 16.39 -2.90 13.05
CA TYR A 284 15.43 -2.94 14.15
C TYR A 284 13.97 -2.84 13.67
N LEU A 285 13.69 -2.10 12.57
CA LEU A 285 12.37 -2.11 11.94
C LEU A 285 11.96 -3.52 11.52
N SER A 286 12.86 -4.22 10.83
CA SER A 286 12.65 -5.61 10.41
C SER A 286 12.45 -6.55 11.60
N MET A 287 13.20 -6.36 12.69
CA MET A 287 13.04 -7.15 13.91
C MET A 287 11.63 -7.00 14.51
N VAL A 288 11.13 -5.76 14.64
CA VAL A 288 9.79 -5.48 15.20
C VAL A 288 8.69 -6.00 14.28
N LEU A 289 8.85 -5.85 12.96
CA LEU A 289 7.92 -6.42 11.97
C LEU A 289 7.83 -7.95 12.09
N GLU A 290 8.98 -8.63 12.26
CA GLU A 290 9.03 -10.08 12.45
C GLU A 290 8.44 -10.50 13.80
N GLU A 291 8.65 -9.72 14.86
CA GLU A 291 7.96 -9.92 16.15
C GLU A 291 6.45 -9.83 15.99
N PHE A 292 5.97 -8.85 15.21
CA PHE A 292 4.55 -8.67 14.93
C PHE A 292 4.00 -9.82 14.09
N ALA A 293 4.69 -10.23 13.03
CA ALA A 293 4.30 -11.34 12.18
C ALA A 293 4.18 -12.66 12.95
N ASN A 294 5.00 -12.87 13.97
CA ASN A 294 4.91 -14.05 14.86
C ASN A 294 3.62 -14.09 15.70
N LYS A 295 2.92 -12.96 15.85
CA LYS A 295 1.62 -12.85 16.53
C LYS A 295 0.43 -12.91 15.56
N MET A 296 0.67 -12.77 14.26
CA MET A 296 -0.39 -12.82 13.24
C MET A 296 -0.88 -14.24 12.98
N ALA A 297 -2.13 -14.36 12.53
CA ALA A 297 -2.77 -15.57 12.05
C ALA A 297 -1.96 -16.23 10.92
N LEU A 298 -1.23 -15.43 10.14
CA LEU A 298 -0.29 -15.88 9.11
C LEU A 298 0.73 -16.90 9.64
N ARG A 299 1.15 -16.82 10.92
CA ARG A 299 2.12 -17.75 11.53
C ARG A 299 1.57 -18.57 12.69
N THR A 300 0.44 -18.15 13.25
CA THR A 300 -0.18 -18.82 14.40
C THR A 300 -1.35 -19.73 14.02
N GLY A 301 -2.04 -19.42 12.92
CA GLY A 301 -3.20 -20.18 12.42
C GLY A 301 -4.26 -20.40 13.51
N GLY A 302 -4.63 -21.66 13.69
CA GLY A 302 -5.57 -22.11 14.72
C GLY A 302 -6.97 -21.49 14.62
N LEU A 303 -7.72 -21.62 15.72
CA LEU A 303 -9.10 -21.14 15.81
C LEU A 303 -9.20 -19.62 15.63
N SER A 304 -8.28 -18.86 16.26
CA SER A 304 -8.28 -17.40 16.15
C SER A 304 -8.13 -16.93 14.70
N GLY A 305 -7.22 -17.53 13.93
CA GLY A 305 -7.03 -17.23 12.52
C GLY A 305 -8.27 -17.54 11.67
N ILE A 306 -8.90 -18.70 11.90
CA ILE A 306 -10.12 -19.09 11.18
C ILE A 306 -11.27 -18.13 11.51
N ASN A 307 -11.46 -17.77 12.79
CA ASN A 307 -12.48 -16.80 13.19
C ASN A 307 -12.24 -15.41 12.58
N LYS A 308 -10.99 -14.96 12.46
CA LYS A 308 -10.66 -13.72 11.74
C LYS A 308 -11.09 -13.80 10.26
N LEU A 309 -10.86 -14.93 9.60
CA LEU A 309 -11.32 -15.16 8.21
C LEU A 309 -12.85 -15.15 8.11
N ILE A 310 -13.56 -15.82 9.03
CA ILE A 310 -15.03 -15.81 9.06
C ILE A 310 -15.56 -14.38 9.23
N HIS A 311 -15.03 -13.63 10.19
CA HIS A 311 -15.45 -12.23 10.43
C HIS A 311 -15.10 -11.28 9.28
N SER A 312 -14.09 -11.60 8.46
CA SER A 312 -13.72 -10.80 7.30
C SER A 312 -14.79 -10.81 6.21
N ASN A 313 -15.57 -11.90 6.10
CA ASN A 313 -16.47 -12.19 4.96
C ASN A 313 -15.79 -12.07 3.59
N ALA A 314 -14.47 -12.25 3.54
CA ALA A 314 -13.66 -12.11 2.34
C ALA A 314 -12.97 -13.43 1.99
N LEU A 315 -12.40 -13.48 0.78
CA LEU A 315 -11.56 -14.58 0.35
C LEU A 315 -10.31 -14.65 1.23
N GLY A 316 -10.07 -15.81 1.82
CA GLY A 316 -8.84 -16.10 2.55
C GLY A 316 -8.41 -17.54 2.38
N THR A 317 -7.31 -17.87 3.04
CA THR A 317 -6.71 -19.18 2.99
C THR A 317 -6.33 -19.65 4.39
N ILE A 318 -6.52 -20.93 4.66
CA ILE A 318 -5.84 -21.62 5.76
C ILE A 318 -4.84 -22.64 5.21
N GLU A 319 -3.74 -22.85 5.94
CA GLU A 319 -2.79 -23.92 5.69
C GLU A 319 -2.84 -24.93 6.85
N LEU A 320 -2.97 -26.21 6.52
CA LEU A 320 -2.93 -27.29 7.50
C LEU A 320 -1.50 -27.81 7.72
N SER A 321 -1.28 -28.62 8.75
CA SER A 321 0.03 -29.18 9.11
C SER A 321 0.72 -29.97 8.00
N THR A 322 -0.03 -30.47 7.02
CA THR A 322 0.47 -31.19 5.85
C THR A 322 0.95 -30.27 4.72
N GLY A 323 0.75 -28.96 4.87
CA GLY A 323 1.00 -27.94 3.84
C GLY A 323 -0.12 -27.80 2.81
N ILE A 324 -1.22 -28.57 2.91
CA ILE A 324 -2.40 -28.32 2.07
C ILE A 324 -3.05 -27.00 2.48
N GLN A 325 -3.41 -26.22 1.46
CA GLN A 325 -3.98 -24.90 1.58
C GLN A 325 -5.41 -24.92 1.06
N ILE A 326 -6.34 -24.34 1.82
CA ILE A 326 -7.76 -24.27 1.47
C ILE A 326 -8.10 -22.80 1.31
N SER A 327 -8.46 -22.38 0.10
CA SER A 327 -8.76 -20.99 -0.23
C SER A 327 -10.24 -20.82 -0.54
N GLY A 328 -10.94 -19.94 0.16
CA GLY A 328 -12.38 -19.69 -0.03
C GLY A 328 -12.91 -18.64 0.95
N VAL A 329 -14.23 -18.42 0.94
CA VAL A 329 -14.90 -17.59 1.95
C VAL A 329 -15.32 -18.49 3.10
N PHE A 330 -14.64 -18.37 4.24
CA PHE A 330 -14.92 -19.17 5.44
C PHE A 330 -16.19 -18.67 6.13
N THR A 331 -17.08 -19.58 6.50
CA THR A 331 -18.38 -19.24 7.09
C THR A 331 -18.69 -19.98 8.38
N ASN A 332 -18.04 -21.11 8.62
CA ASN A 332 -18.25 -21.87 9.84
C ASN A 332 -16.97 -22.57 10.30
N VAL A 333 -16.83 -22.70 11.61
CA VAL A 333 -15.82 -23.51 12.27
C VAL A 333 -16.46 -24.20 13.46
N ILE A 334 -16.23 -25.50 13.59
CA ILE A 334 -16.61 -26.25 14.79
C ILE A 334 -15.39 -26.26 15.70
N GLU A 335 -15.58 -25.83 16.94
CA GLU A 335 -14.57 -25.74 17.97
C GLU A 335 -14.80 -26.83 19.03
N GLU A 336 -13.71 -27.47 19.47
CA GLU A 336 -13.66 -28.31 20.66
C GLU A 336 -12.42 -27.94 21.48
N GLU A 337 -12.58 -27.65 22.77
CA GLU A 337 -11.49 -27.27 23.69
C GLU A 337 -10.53 -26.17 23.14
N GLY A 338 -11.06 -25.14 22.46
CA GLY A 338 -10.24 -24.06 21.89
C GLY A 338 -9.51 -24.41 20.58
N LYS A 339 -9.79 -25.58 19.99
CA LYS A 339 -9.19 -26.04 18.73
C LYS A 339 -10.25 -26.17 17.63
N PRO A 340 -9.92 -25.81 16.38
CA PRO A 340 -10.81 -26.06 15.26
C PRO A 340 -10.78 -27.56 14.93
N VAL A 341 -11.96 -28.20 14.92
CA VAL A 341 -12.12 -29.62 14.57
C VAL A 341 -12.80 -29.83 13.21
N TYR A 342 -13.49 -28.80 12.70
CA TYR A 342 -14.07 -28.79 11.36
C TYR A 342 -14.12 -27.36 10.84
N ILE A 343 -13.89 -27.18 9.54
CA ILE A 343 -14.02 -25.88 8.85
C ILE A 343 -15.01 -26.00 7.70
N GLN A 344 -15.65 -24.88 7.36
CA GLN A 344 -16.46 -24.78 6.14
C GLN A 344 -16.23 -23.44 5.44
N THR A 345 -16.19 -23.53 4.12
CA THR A 345 -16.29 -22.41 3.20
C THR A 345 -17.59 -22.49 2.42
N THR A 346 -18.05 -21.35 1.89
CA THR A 346 -19.19 -21.28 0.97
C THR A 346 -18.78 -20.72 -0.38
N GLY A 347 -19.43 -21.19 -1.44
CA GLY A 347 -19.13 -20.80 -2.80
C GLY A 347 -17.77 -21.34 -3.28
N LYS A 348 -17.20 -20.68 -4.28
CA LYS A 348 -15.96 -21.13 -4.94
C LYS A 348 -14.84 -21.35 -3.93
N THR A 349 -14.31 -22.56 -3.91
CA THR A 349 -13.17 -22.96 -3.09
C THR A 349 -12.10 -23.64 -3.94
N ALA A 350 -10.84 -23.44 -3.62
CA ALA A 350 -9.72 -24.13 -4.27
C ALA A 350 -8.78 -24.73 -3.23
N LEU A 351 -8.30 -25.94 -3.52
CA LEU A 351 -7.25 -26.58 -2.74
C LEU A 351 -5.91 -26.40 -3.44
N SER A 352 -4.90 -26.02 -2.68
CA SER A 352 -3.56 -25.76 -3.18
C SER A 352 -2.50 -26.44 -2.32
N TYR A 353 -1.30 -26.60 -2.86
CA TYR A 353 -0.12 -27.00 -2.11
C TYR A 353 1.06 -26.17 -2.61
N ARG A 354 1.74 -25.45 -1.69
CA ARG A 354 2.81 -24.50 -2.03
C ARG A 354 2.38 -23.46 -3.07
N GLU A 355 1.25 -22.79 -2.82
CA GLU A 355 0.74 -21.68 -3.65
C GLU A 355 0.42 -22.09 -5.10
N LYS A 356 0.13 -23.38 -5.29
CA LYS A 356 -0.31 -23.96 -6.57
C LYS A 356 -1.54 -24.82 -6.39
N GLU A 357 -2.57 -24.53 -7.18
CA GLU A 357 -3.80 -25.33 -7.21
C GLU A 357 -3.50 -26.82 -7.44
N LEU A 358 -4.12 -27.68 -6.64
CA LEU A 358 -4.09 -29.12 -6.83
C LEU A 358 -4.93 -29.48 -8.07
N VAL A 359 -4.35 -30.29 -8.96
CA VAL A 359 -5.00 -30.71 -10.20
C VAL A 359 -6.36 -31.34 -9.89
N GLY A 360 -7.43 -30.75 -10.44
CA GLY A 360 -8.80 -31.25 -10.25
C GLY A 360 -9.51 -30.77 -8.98
N HIS A 361 -8.89 -29.93 -8.16
CA HIS A 361 -9.47 -29.38 -6.92
C HIS A 361 -9.55 -27.85 -6.90
N GLY A 362 -9.70 -27.23 -8.07
CA GLY A 362 -9.96 -25.79 -8.22
C GLY A 362 -11.42 -25.39 -7.99
N THR A 363 -11.70 -24.11 -8.23
CA THR A 363 -13.02 -23.50 -8.00
C THR A 363 -14.18 -24.08 -8.80
N ALA A 364 -13.89 -24.75 -9.92
CA ALA A 364 -14.90 -25.47 -10.70
C ALA A 364 -15.34 -26.79 -10.04
N LYS A 365 -14.43 -27.44 -9.30
CA LYS A 365 -14.73 -28.68 -8.58
C LYS A 365 -15.52 -28.40 -7.30
N HIS A 366 -15.08 -27.39 -6.54
CA HIS A 366 -15.67 -26.99 -5.26
C HIS A 366 -16.42 -25.66 -5.43
N ALA A 367 -17.44 -25.64 -6.29
CA ALA A 367 -18.15 -24.42 -6.67
C ALA A 367 -19.10 -23.89 -5.57
N GLU A 368 -19.63 -24.79 -4.74
CA GLU A 368 -20.66 -24.48 -3.72
C GLU A 368 -20.09 -24.31 -2.30
N GLY A 369 -18.84 -24.71 -2.09
CA GLY A 369 -18.17 -24.68 -0.81
C GLY A 369 -17.27 -25.89 -0.61
N PHE A 370 -16.63 -25.93 0.55
CA PHE A 370 -15.77 -27.03 0.98
C PHE A 370 -15.87 -27.19 2.49
N GLY A 371 -15.87 -28.42 2.99
CA GLY A 371 -15.89 -28.68 4.42
C GLY A 371 -14.97 -29.84 4.75
N SER A 372 -14.15 -29.70 5.78
CA SER A 372 -13.17 -30.73 6.15
C SER A 372 -12.92 -30.78 7.65
N PRO A 373 -12.79 -31.98 8.24
CA PRO A 373 -12.28 -32.12 9.60
C PRO A 373 -10.82 -31.67 9.69
N ILE A 374 -10.42 -31.25 10.88
CA ILE A 374 -9.05 -30.93 11.27
C ILE A 374 -8.77 -31.68 12.56
N GLY A 375 -7.64 -32.36 12.66
CA GLY A 375 -7.25 -33.05 13.89
C GLY A 375 -6.89 -34.51 13.70
N LYS A 376 -6.79 -35.21 14.82
CA LYS A 376 -6.47 -36.64 14.87
C LYS A 376 -7.73 -37.48 14.95
N LEU A 377 -7.58 -38.76 14.66
CA LEU A 377 -8.61 -39.76 14.91
C LEU A 377 -8.67 -40.12 16.40
N LYS A 378 -9.89 -40.29 16.92
CA LYS A 378 -10.19 -40.63 18.30
C LYS A 378 -9.53 -41.95 18.68
N GLY A 379 -8.74 -41.94 19.76
CA GLY A 379 -8.04 -43.13 20.25
C GLY A 379 -6.82 -43.55 19.41
N ILE A 380 -6.42 -42.78 18.40
CA ILE A 380 -5.24 -43.06 17.56
C ILE A 380 -4.19 -41.98 17.78
N ASN A 381 -3.00 -42.40 18.23
CA ASN A 381 -1.91 -41.47 18.54
C ASN A 381 -1.26 -40.85 17.28
N LEU A 382 -1.24 -41.61 16.18
CA LEU A 382 -0.64 -41.20 14.90
C LEU A 382 -1.65 -40.38 14.08
N ALA A 383 -1.21 -39.24 13.56
CA ALA A 383 -2.07 -38.46 12.66
C ALA A 383 -2.14 -39.15 11.29
N ILE A 384 -3.22 -38.93 10.53
CA ILE A 384 -3.42 -39.59 9.22
C ILE A 384 -2.25 -39.27 8.29
N GLU A 385 -1.74 -38.04 8.34
CA GLU A 385 -0.59 -37.62 7.52
C GLU A 385 0.69 -38.44 7.75
N ASP A 386 0.87 -38.97 8.96
CA ASP A 386 2.05 -39.73 9.39
C ASP A 386 1.90 -41.25 9.19
N MET A 387 0.74 -41.73 8.71
CA MET A 387 0.46 -43.16 8.60
C MET A 387 1.17 -43.80 7.40
N SER A 388 1.93 -44.86 7.67
CA SER A 388 2.47 -45.74 6.63
C SER A 388 1.37 -46.63 6.04
N PRO A 389 1.58 -47.27 4.88
CA PRO A 389 0.63 -48.25 4.35
C PRO A 389 0.27 -49.38 5.32
N ARG A 390 1.19 -49.75 6.23
CA ARG A 390 0.93 -50.76 7.27
C ARG A 390 0.02 -50.21 8.36
N ASP A 391 0.21 -48.95 8.76
CA ASP A 391 -0.63 -48.31 9.76
C ASP A 391 -2.05 -48.12 9.24
N LEU A 392 -2.19 -47.64 7.99
CA LEU A 392 -3.48 -47.51 7.32
C LEU A 392 -4.24 -48.85 7.29
N SER A 393 -3.57 -49.94 6.91
CA SER A 393 -4.18 -51.27 6.91
C SER A 393 -4.55 -51.75 8.32
N ALA A 394 -3.74 -51.44 9.34
CA ALA A 394 -4.01 -51.80 10.73
C ALA A 394 -5.24 -51.06 11.30
N TYR A 395 -5.54 -49.87 10.80
CA TYR A 395 -6.72 -49.08 11.15
C TYR A 395 -7.88 -49.23 10.15
N SER A 396 -7.81 -50.19 9.22
CA SER A 396 -8.83 -50.42 8.18
C SER A 396 -9.13 -49.18 7.32
N ILE A 397 -8.09 -48.37 7.05
CA ILE A 397 -8.13 -47.21 6.16
C ILE A 397 -7.56 -47.65 4.80
N THR A 398 -8.36 -48.37 4.04
CA THR A 398 -7.96 -49.06 2.81
C THR A 398 -8.80 -48.58 1.61
N GLU A 399 -8.18 -48.47 0.44
CA GLU A 399 -8.89 -48.09 -0.78
C GLU A 399 -9.95 -49.13 -1.15
N SER A 400 -11.06 -48.68 -1.75
CA SER A 400 -12.21 -49.52 -2.15
C SER A 400 -12.97 -50.21 -1.01
N GLU A 401 -12.70 -49.86 0.24
CA GLU A 401 -13.46 -50.32 1.41
C GLU A 401 -14.24 -49.17 2.05
N THR A 402 -15.35 -49.50 2.72
CA THR A 402 -16.11 -48.54 3.52
C THR A 402 -15.38 -48.32 4.84
N VAL A 403 -14.96 -47.07 5.07
CA VAL A 403 -14.25 -46.65 6.28
C VAL A 403 -15.17 -45.81 7.16
N THR A 404 -14.90 -45.81 8.47
CA THR A 404 -15.49 -44.87 9.43
C THR A 404 -14.34 -44.22 10.19
N LEU A 405 -14.13 -42.94 9.95
CA LEU A 405 -13.08 -42.14 10.55
C LEU A 405 -13.72 -41.25 11.62
N GLU A 406 -13.46 -41.55 12.89
CA GLU A 406 -13.92 -40.76 14.02
C GLU A 406 -12.80 -39.83 14.46
N PHE A 407 -13.01 -38.52 14.38
CA PHE A 407 -12.04 -37.51 14.80
C PHE A 407 -12.23 -37.12 16.28
N GLU A 408 -11.17 -36.60 16.88
CA GLU A 408 -11.27 -35.82 18.12
C GLU A 408 -12.21 -34.62 17.86
N GLY A 409 -13.18 -34.37 18.75
CA GLY A 409 -14.26 -33.39 18.52
C GLY A 409 -15.52 -33.95 17.86
N ASP A 410 -15.73 -35.28 17.95
CA ASP A 410 -16.97 -35.98 17.57
C ASP A 410 -17.44 -35.73 16.12
N ILE A 411 -16.49 -35.46 15.22
CA ILE A 411 -16.71 -35.50 13.77
C ILE A 411 -16.54 -36.93 13.28
N THR A 412 -17.55 -37.46 12.57
CA THR A 412 -17.49 -38.78 11.96
C THR A 412 -17.57 -38.64 10.44
N VAL A 413 -16.57 -39.20 9.74
CA VAL A 413 -16.55 -39.31 8.28
C VAL A 413 -16.72 -40.78 7.92
N LYS A 414 -17.83 -41.13 7.27
CA LYS A 414 -18.13 -42.50 6.84
C LYS A 414 -18.33 -42.54 5.34
N GLY A 415 -17.60 -43.40 4.61
CA GLY A 415 -17.70 -43.49 3.15
C GLY A 415 -16.73 -44.51 2.56
N GLU A 416 -16.72 -44.67 1.25
CA GLU A 416 -15.79 -45.56 0.55
C GLU A 416 -14.62 -44.75 -0.05
N ILE A 417 -13.38 -45.09 0.31
CA ILE A 417 -12.18 -44.39 -0.19
C ILE A 417 -11.99 -44.68 -1.67
N ILE A 418 -11.91 -43.62 -2.46
CA ILE A 418 -11.61 -43.67 -3.90
C ILE A 418 -10.09 -43.63 -4.10
N THR A 419 -9.44 -42.63 -3.53
CA THR A 419 -8.00 -42.41 -3.66
C THR A 419 -7.48 -41.45 -2.59
N GLY A 420 -6.19 -41.52 -2.30
CA GLY A 420 -5.48 -40.56 -1.47
C GLY A 420 -4.33 -39.90 -2.23
N SER A 421 -4.15 -38.58 -2.03
CA SER A 421 -3.00 -37.84 -2.56
C SER A 421 -1.94 -37.65 -1.49
N ARG A 422 -0.67 -37.76 -1.88
CA ARG A 422 0.48 -37.55 -1.00
C ARG A 422 1.34 -36.38 -1.47
N ASN A 423 2.00 -35.71 -0.53
CA ASN A 423 3.02 -34.71 -0.87
C ASN A 423 4.37 -35.36 -1.20
N LEU A 424 5.38 -34.52 -1.51
CA LEU A 424 6.75 -34.96 -1.84
C LEU A 424 7.47 -35.69 -0.69
N HIS A 425 7.01 -35.52 0.54
CA HIS A 425 7.54 -36.21 1.73
C HIS A 425 6.81 -37.54 2.00
N GLY A 426 5.79 -37.86 1.20
CA GLY A 426 4.98 -39.07 1.35
C GLY A 426 3.84 -38.92 2.36
N GLU A 427 3.60 -37.74 2.92
CA GLU A 427 2.49 -37.49 3.84
C GLU A 427 1.18 -37.41 3.06
N ILE A 428 0.10 -37.95 3.62
CA ILE A 428 -1.24 -37.89 3.00
C ILE A 428 -1.81 -36.50 3.20
N ILE A 429 -2.20 -35.82 2.12
CA ILE A 429 -2.71 -34.45 2.15
C ILE A 429 -4.19 -34.35 1.79
N LEU A 430 -4.72 -35.34 1.06
CA LEU A 430 -6.11 -35.36 0.60
C LEU A 430 -6.61 -36.81 0.50
N ILE A 431 -7.85 -37.05 0.90
CA ILE A 431 -8.55 -38.33 0.70
C ILE A 431 -9.91 -38.04 0.05
N SER A 432 -10.20 -38.69 -1.07
CA SER A 432 -11.51 -38.58 -1.74
C SER A 432 -12.38 -39.79 -1.41
N LEU A 433 -13.62 -39.55 -1.00
CA LEU A 433 -14.60 -40.58 -0.63
C LEU A 433 -15.88 -40.46 -1.47
N LYS A 434 -16.47 -41.60 -1.86
CA LYS A 434 -17.82 -41.66 -2.43
C LYS A 434 -18.79 -42.26 -1.41
N ASN A 435 -20.10 -42.06 -1.66
CA ASN A 435 -21.16 -42.50 -0.74
C ASN A 435 -20.89 -42.02 0.70
N CYS A 436 -20.39 -40.79 0.83
CA CYS A 436 -19.84 -40.29 2.08
C CYS A 436 -20.87 -39.50 2.87
N THR A 437 -20.93 -39.71 4.17
CA THR A 437 -21.67 -38.88 5.13
C THR A 437 -20.69 -38.36 6.17
N VAL A 438 -20.79 -37.06 6.46
CA VAL A 438 -20.02 -36.40 7.52
C VAL A 438 -20.98 -35.85 8.55
N THR A 439 -20.77 -36.15 9.83
CA THR A 439 -21.64 -35.71 10.93
C THR A 439 -20.84 -35.13 12.09
N HIS A 440 -21.46 -34.21 12.83
CA HIS A 440 -21.04 -33.77 14.16
C HIS A 440 -22.19 -34.04 15.13
N GLY A 441 -22.07 -35.10 15.95
CA GLY A 441 -23.22 -35.61 16.71
C GLY A 441 -24.40 -35.94 15.79
N GLU A 442 -25.55 -35.30 16.02
CA GLU A 442 -26.76 -35.46 15.19
C GLU A 442 -26.78 -34.57 13.94
N THR A 443 -25.86 -33.61 13.82
CA THR A 443 -25.85 -32.64 12.71
C THR A 443 -25.13 -33.23 11.51
N ILE A 444 -25.78 -33.20 10.34
CA ILE A 444 -25.16 -33.62 9.08
C ILE A 444 -24.42 -32.45 8.45
N LEU A 445 -23.13 -32.65 8.18
CA LEU A 445 -22.22 -31.67 7.57
C LEU A 445 -21.97 -31.95 6.08
N PHE A 446 -22.12 -33.21 5.65
CA PHE A 446 -22.04 -33.63 4.25
C PHE A 446 -22.92 -34.84 4.00
N GLN A 447 -23.59 -34.88 2.84
CA GLN A 447 -24.48 -35.96 2.43
C GLN A 447 -24.00 -36.67 1.15
N PRO A 448 -24.23 -37.99 1.01
CA PRO A 448 -23.82 -38.75 -0.17
C PRO A 448 -24.33 -38.18 -1.49
N GLU A 449 -25.53 -37.59 -1.47
CA GLU A 449 -26.20 -37.01 -2.64
C GLU A 449 -25.46 -35.77 -3.18
N TRP A 450 -24.59 -35.15 -2.39
CA TRP A 450 -23.80 -33.99 -2.81
C TRP A 450 -22.55 -34.40 -3.62
N GLY A 451 -22.26 -35.70 -3.69
CA GLY A 451 -21.25 -36.27 -4.58
C GLY A 451 -20.00 -36.78 -3.87
N ILE A 452 -18.84 -36.58 -4.48
CA ILE A 452 -17.56 -37.01 -3.94
C ILE A 452 -17.14 -36.04 -2.83
N TYR A 453 -16.86 -36.58 -1.65
CA TYR A 453 -16.32 -35.83 -0.53
C TYR A 453 -14.80 -35.82 -0.58
N ASP A 454 -14.20 -34.66 -0.78
CA ASP A 454 -12.77 -34.47 -0.74
C ASP A 454 -12.37 -33.97 0.65
N MET A 455 -11.60 -34.76 1.39
CA MET A 455 -11.19 -34.47 2.77
C MET A 455 -9.73 -33.99 2.78
N ALA A 456 -9.52 -32.72 3.12
CA ALA A 456 -8.18 -32.17 3.36
C ALA A 456 -7.63 -32.73 4.67
N VAL A 457 -6.45 -33.34 4.61
CA VAL A 457 -5.84 -33.99 5.77
C VAL A 457 -4.89 -33.02 6.46
N GLY A 458 -5.07 -32.86 7.77
CA GLY A 458 -4.08 -32.23 8.63
C GLY A 458 -4.52 -32.16 10.09
N LYS A 459 -3.57 -32.44 10.98
CA LYS A 459 -3.74 -32.38 12.43
C LYS A 459 -4.06 -30.98 12.97
N LYS A 460 -3.59 -29.91 12.34
CA LYS A 460 -3.82 -28.52 12.82
C LYS A 460 -3.79 -27.51 11.69
N ALA A 461 -4.53 -26.41 11.85
CA ALA A 461 -4.34 -25.21 11.04
C ALA A 461 -3.11 -24.43 11.55
N ILE A 462 -2.06 -24.32 10.73
CA ILE A 462 -0.78 -23.68 11.09
C ILE A 462 -0.67 -22.23 10.59
N SER A 463 -1.51 -21.85 9.62
CA SER A 463 -1.56 -20.50 9.07
C SER A 463 -2.99 -20.16 8.64
N ALA A 464 -3.35 -18.89 8.73
CA ALA A 464 -4.54 -18.31 8.15
C ALA A 464 -4.23 -16.89 7.65
N PHE A 465 -4.60 -16.56 6.41
CA PHE A 465 -4.24 -15.28 5.79
C PHE A 465 -5.26 -14.81 4.73
N SER A 466 -5.21 -13.53 4.39
CA SER A 466 -6.08 -12.90 3.38
C SER A 466 -5.67 -13.26 1.95
N GLY A 467 -6.64 -13.42 1.06
CA GLY A 467 -6.41 -13.77 -0.35
C GLY A 467 -6.24 -15.28 -0.58
N PRO A 468 -6.16 -15.72 -1.85
CA PRO A 468 -6.00 -17.13 -2.19
C PRO A 468 -4.55 -17.59 -2.11
N ALA A 469 -4.35 -18.90 -1.91
CA ALA A 469 -3.03 -19.53 -2.01
C ALA A 469 -2.47 -19.47 -3.43
N ASP A 470 -3.26 -19.85 -4.44
CA ASP A 470 -2.91 -19.66 -5.85
C ASP A 470 -3.74 -18.52 -6.44
N VAL A 471 -3.05 -17.44 -6.82
CA VAL A 471 -3.66 -16.24 -7.42
C VAL A 471 -4.38 -16.52 -8.74
N ASN A 472 -4.14 -17.67 -9.39
CA ASN A 472 -4.81 -18.04 -10.63
C ASN A 472 -6.10 -18.84 -10.41
N SER A 473 -6.37 -19.32 -9.19
CA SER A 473 -7.59 -20.09 -8.88
C SER A 473 -8.85 -19.23 -8.85
N PHE A 474 -8.71 -17.93 -8.62
CA PHE A 474 -9.79 -16.96 -8.49
C PHE A 474 -9.62 -15.81 -9.48
N ASP A 475 -10.75 -15.30 -9.98
CA ASP A 475 -10.74 -14.05 -10.74
C ASP A 475 -10.73 -12.87 -9.76
N LEU A 476 -9.53 -12.32 -9.54
CA LEU A 476 -9.32 -11.16 -8.67
C LEU A 476 -9.43 -9.83 -9.44
N ILE A 477 -9.71 -9.87 -10.75
CA ILE A 477 -9.91 -8.68 -11.56
C ILE A 477 -11.31 -8.14 -11.29
N SER A 478 -11.37 -7.12 -10.44
CA SER A 478 -12.63 -6.51 -9.96
C SER A 478 -12.60 -4.99 -10.03
N HIS A 479 -11.46 -4.40 -10.39
CA HIS A 479 -11.32 -2.97 -10.46
C HIS A 479 -12.09 -2.43 -11.67
N LEU A 480 -13.24 -1.87 -11.38
CA LEU A 480 -13.90 -0.92 -12.26
C LEU A 480 -13.25 0.45 -11.99
N PRO A 481 -12.45 1.01 -12.91
CA PRO A 481 -12.00 2.39 -12.81
C PRO A 481 -13.24 3.28 -12.93
N SER A 482 -13.83 3.63 -11.78
CA SER A 482 -15.13 4.31 -11.74
C SER A 482 -15.02 5.84 -11.76
N SER A 483 -13.81 6.39 -11.60
CA SER A 483 -13.57 7.82 -11.78
C SER A 483 -12.07 8.07 -11.95
N LYS A 484 -11.68 8.70 -13.06
CA LYS A 484 -10.33 9.29 -13.20
C LYS A 484 -10.27 10.52 -12.29
N THR A 485 -9.10 10.83 -11.74
CA THR A 485 -8.85 12.11 -11.05
C THR A 485 -9.35 13.25 -11.94
N ILE A 486 -10.14 14.17 -11.36
CA ILE A 486 -10.68 15.32 -12.11
C ILE A 486 -9.52 16.27 -12.40
N LYS A 487 -9.17 16.42 -13.68
CA LYS A 487 -8.16 17.38 -14.12
C LYS A 487 -8.71 18.80 -14.05
N ALA A 488 -7.84 19.75 -13.72
CA ALA A 488 -8.19 21.17 -13.69
C ALA A 488 -8.81 21.63 -15.01
N LYS A 489 -9.91 22.39 -14.96
CA LYS A 489 -10.57 22.92 -16.16
C LYS A 489 -9.69 23.93 -16.91
N HIS A 490 -9.62 23.77 -18.24
CA HIS A 490 -9.03 24.77 -19.13
C HIS A 490 -9.87 26.05 -19.12
N SER A 491 -9.24 27.18 -18.78
CA SER A 491 -9.80 28.52 -18.94
C SER A 491 -8.84 29.37 -19.76
N ALA A 492 -9.37 30.34 -20.52
CA ALA A 492 -8.54 31.21 -21.34
C ALA A 492 -7.50 32.00 -20.51
N GLU A 493 -7.82 32.31 -19.25
CA GLU A 493 -6.88 32.93 -18.31
C GLU A 493 -5.77 31.94 -17.91
N ARG A 494 -6.13 30.69 -17.58
CA ARG A 494 -5.15 29.65 -17.22
C ARG A 494 -4.22 29.31 -18.38
N ASP A 495 -4.76 29.15 -19.58
CA ASP A 495 -3.98 28.85 -20.78
C ASP A 495 -2.98 30.00 -21.07
N ASP A 496 -3.38 31.27 -20.88
CA ASP A 496 -2.48 32.44 -21.03
C ASP A 496 -1.34 32.40 -20.00
N LEU A 497 -1.63 32.03 -18.76
CA LEU A 497 -0.62 31.89 -17.70
C LEU A 497 0.35 30.74 -18.00
N GLU A 498 -0.15 29.59 -18.45
CA GLU A 498 0.68 28.43 -18.80
C GLU A 498 1.65 28.74 -19.94
N VAL A 499 1.26 29.59 -20.91
CA VAL A 499 2.17 30.10 -21.95
C VAL A 499 3.33 30.91 -21.36
N LEU A 500 3.08 31.73 -20.33
CA LEU A 500 4.13 32.49 -19.65
C LEU A 500 5.10 31.54 -18.92
N TYR A 501 4.58 30.57 -18.19
CA TYR A 501 5.38 29.54 -17.53
C TYR A 501 6.20 28.71 -18.52
N GLN A 502 5.61 28.32 -19.66
CA GLN A 502 6.32 27.58 -20.71
C GLN A 502 7.47 28.42 -21.28
N THR A 503 7.27 29.73 -21.45
CA THR A 503 8.31 30.63 -21.95
C THR A 503 9.49 30.70 -20.98
N ILE A 504 9.23 30.87 -19.68
CA ILE A 504 10.26 30.87 -18.63
C ILE A 504 10.98 29.52 -18.55
N ARG A 505 10.23 28.41 -18.64
CA ARG A 505 10.80 27.07 -18.73
C ARG A 505 11.75 26.91 -19.92
N ASN A 506 11.32 27.31 -21.12
CA ASN A 506 12.15 27.22 -22.33
C ASN A 506 13.45 28.02 -22.19
N ILE A 507 13.37 29.22 -21.61
CA ILE A 507 14.55 30.05 -21.35
C ILE A 507 15.52 29.31 -20.41
N ARG A 508 15.00 28.69 -19.35
CA ARG A 508 15.80 27.91 -18.39
C ARG A 508 16.48 26.70 -19.03
N GLU A 509 15.73 25.91 -19.80
CA GLU A 509 16.24 24.69 -20.44
C GLU A 509 17.25 24.99 -21.55
N THR A 510 17.01 26.04 -22.34
CA THR A 510 17.94 26.47 -23.42
C THR A 510 19.12 27.29 -22.90
N LYS A 511 19.08 27.70 -21.62
CA LYS A 511 20.02 28.66 -21.02
C LYS A 511 20.13 29.94 -21.85
N ASP A 512 19.02 30.37 -22.43
CA ASP A 512 18.96 31.61 -23.18
C ASP A 512 19.22 32.77 -22.22
N MET A 513 20.11 33.69 -22.61
CA MET A 513 20.48 34.89 -21.84
C MET A 513 20.09 36.18 -22.57
N GLN A 514 19.55 36.08 -23.79
CA GLN A 514 19.26 37.21 -24.67
C GLN A 514 17.79 37.66 -24.58
N THR A 515 16.84 36.73 -24.42
CA THR A 515 15.42 37.07 -24.33
C THR A 515 15.13 37.86 -23.05
N SER A 516 14.74 39.14 -23.14
CA SER A 516 14.42 39.97 -21.96
C SER A 516 13.23 39.41 -21.18
N LEU A 517 13.34 39.43 -19.85
CA LEU A 517 12.28 38.96 -18.94
C LEU A 517 11.24 40.05 -18.62
N ALA A 518 11.57 41.33 -18.85
CA ALA A 518 10.68 42.45 -18.55
C ALA A 518 9.28 42.38 -19.23
N PRO A 519 9.14 42.00 -20.52
CA PRO A 519 7.83 41.87 -21.14
C PRO A 519 6.98 40.75 -20.52
N ILE A 520 7.63 39.66 -20.11
CA ILE A 520 6.97 38.50 -19.48
C ILE A 520 6.43 38.93 -18.11
N PHE A 521 7.27 39.57 -17.28
CA PHE A 521 6.86 40.07 -15.97
C PHE A 521 5.76 41.13 -16.07
N LYS A 522 5.81 42.03 -17.06
CA LYS A 522 4.76 43.02 -17.27
C LYS A 522 3.41 42.37 -17.59
N LYS A 523 3.40 41.32 -18.41
CA LYS A 523 2.19 40.56 -18.75
C LYS A 523 1.66 39.79 -17.53
N LEU A 524 2.54 39.15 -16.76
CA LEU A 524 2.20 38.52 -15.48
C LEU A 524 1.50 39.51 -14.54
N ARG A 525 2.10 40.67 -14.30
CA ARG A 525 1.56 41.68 -13.37
C ARG A 525 0.19 42.22 -13.78
N PHE A 526 -0.10 42.32 -15.08
CA PHE A 526 -1.35 42.90 -15.58
C PHE A 526 -2.47 41.86 -15.75
N ASN A 527 -2.15 40.70 -16.32
CA ASN A 527 -3.14 39.66 -16.62
C ASN A 527 -3.35 38.71 -15.44
N HIS A 528 -2.31 38.43 -14.66
CA HIS A 528 -2.28 37.38 -13.64
C HIS A 528 -1.75 37.92 -12.28
N PRO A 529 -2.35 38.99 -11.73
CA PRO A 529 -1.78 39.75 -10.60
C PRO A 529 -1.75 38.99 -9.26
N ASN A 530 -2.25 37.75 -9.20
CA ASN A 530 -2.26 36.91 -8.01
C ASN A 530 -1.17 35.83 -8.04
N ASP A 531 -0.50 35.64 -9.18
CA ASP A 531 0.55 34.65 -9.35
C ASP A 531 1.87 35.16 -8.76
N TRP A 532 2.40 34.37 -7.83
CA TRP A 532 3.64 34.69 -7.13
C TRP A 532 4.80 33.79 -7.59
N LEU A 533 4.53 32.55 -7.99
CA LEU A 533 5.55 31.56 -8.27
C LEU A 533 6.30 31.88 -9.56
N LEU A 534 5.62 32.37 -10.61
CA LEU A 534 6.30 32.79 -11.83
C LEU A 534 7.22 33.99 -11.58
N ALA A 535 6.82 34.91 -10.70
CA ALA A 535 7.67 36.05 -10.32
C ALA A 535 8.92 35.59 -9.56
N VAL A 536 8.82 34.56 -8.71
CA VAL A 536 9.98 33.93 -8.05
C VAL A 536 10.89 33.25 -9.08
N GLU A 537 10.34 32.50 -10.05
CA GLU A 537 11.12 31.88 -11.13
C GLU A 537 11.86 32.92 -11.98
N ILE A 538 11.21 34.05 -12.31
CA ILE A 538 11.84 35.16 -13.03
C ILE A 538 12.98 35.76 -12.21
N THR A 539 12.77 35.96 -10.90
CA THR A 539 13.80 36.50 -9.98
C THR A 539 15.06 35.66 -9.98
N GLU A 540 14.92 34.33 -10.00
CA GLU A 540 16.07 33.43 -10.06
C GLU A 540 16.84 33.57 -11.37
N LEU A 541 16.15 33.58 -12.51
CA LEU A 541 16.82 33.71 -13.82
C LEU A 541 17.53 35.05 -13.99
N LEU A 542 17.10 36.08 -13.27
CA LEU A 542 17.74 37.39 -13.30
C LEU A 542 19.14 37.42 -12.69
N LYS A 543 19.51 36.44 -11.87
CA LYS A 543 20.81 36.39 -11.20
C LYS A 543 21.99 36.53 -12.16
N ASP A 544 21.89 35.89 -13.32
CA ASP A 544 22.97 35.84 -14.31
C ASP A 544 22.77 36.87 -15.44
N ARG A 545 21.81 37.79 -15.32
CA ARG A 545 21.34 38.68 -16.40
C ARG A 545 21.51 40.17 -16.08
N ASN A 546 21.73 40.96 -17.12
CA ASN A 546 21.89 42.42 -17.00
C ASN A 546 20.56 43.17 -17.24
N GLU A 547 19.61 43.05 -16.31
CA GLU A 547 18.33 43.78 -16.33
C GLU A 547 18.12 44.54 -14.99
N PRO A 548 18.89 45.62 -14.70
CA PRO A 548 19.07 46.16 -13.35
C PRO A 548 17.82 46.75 -12.69
N GLN A 549 16.82 47.15 -13.47
CA GLN A 549 15.57 47.73 -12.94
C GLN A 549 14.55 46.65 -12.56
N LEU A 550 14.60 45.47 -13.20
CA LEU A 550 13.58 44.45 -13.07
C LEU A 550 13.55 43.76 -11.69
N PRO A 551 14.69 43.44 -11.03
CA PRO A 551 14.68 42.88 -9.68
C PRO A 551 13.93 43.75 -8.67
N GLN A 552 14.13 45.07 -8.71
CA GLN A 552 13.46 45.99 -7.79
C GLN A 552 11.94 46.04 -8.04
N GLU A 553 11.52 46.02 -9.31
CA GLU A 553 10.09 45.95 -9.65
C GLU A 553 9.43 44.65 -9.18
N ILE A 554 10.12 43.51 -9.33
CA ILE A 554 9.61 42.22 -8.87
C ILE A 554 9.54 42.16 -7.35
N MET A 555 10.54 42.67 -6.64
CA MET A 555 10.52 42.71 -5.17
C MET A 555 9.34 43.54 -4.64
N VAL A 556 9.08 44.71 -5.23
CA VAL A 556 7.90 45.53 -4.88
C VAL A 556 6.59 44.77 -5.14
N TYR A 557 6.49 44.06 -6.27
CA TYR A 557 5.31 43.25 -6.59
C TYR A 557 5.11 42.10 -5.59
N LEU A 558 6.18 41.35 -5.28
CA LEU A 558 6.14 40.24 -4.33
C LEU A 558 5.81 40.73 -2.91
N ASP A 559 6.34 41.88 -2.48
CA ASP A 559 6.01 42.45 -1.17
C ASP A 559 4.56 42.94 -1.09
N GLN A 560 4.03 43.54 -2.17
CA GLN A 560 2.60 43.86 -2.26
C GLN A 560 1.73 42.60 -2.21
N LEU A 561 2.15 41.52 -2.87
CA LEU A 561 1.47 40.24 -2.84
C LEU A 561 1.48 39.60 -1.46
N LYS A 562 2.59 39.63 -0.72
CA LYS A 562 2.65 39.15 0.68
C LYS A 562 1.60 39.83 1.56
N VAL A 563 1.35 41.12 1.34
CA VAL A 563 0.32 41.88 2.08
C VAL A 563 -1.09 41.51 1.61
N LYS A 564 -1.31 41.39 0.30
CA LYS A 564 -2.61 41.05 -0.29
C LYS A 564 -3.03 39.61 0.01
N ARG A 565 -2.06 38.70 0.05
CA ARG A 565 -2.20 37.25 0.21
C ARG A 565 -1.29 36.79 1.36
N PRO A 566 -1.67 37.07 2.62
CA PRO A 566 -0.87 36.70 3.78
C PRO A 566 -0.65 35.18 3.87
N GLU A 567 -1.55 34.37 3.30
CA GLU A 567 -1.48 32.91 3.30
C GLU A 567 -0.35 32.32 2.45
N VAL A 568 0.22 33.05 1.49
CA VAL A 568 1.38 32.61 0.70
C VAL A 568 2.64 33.43 1.00
N ALA A 569 2.57 34.34 1.97
CA ALA A 569 3.65 35.31 2.21
C ALA A 569 4.97 34.63 2.62
N HIS A 570 4.88 33.57 3.44
CA HIS A 570 6.02 32.76 3.85
C HIS A 570 6.58 31.90 2.71
N LEU A 571 5.75 31.44 1.78
CA LEU A 571 6.19 30.74 0.58
C LEU A 571 6.99 31.67 -0.35
N ILE A 572 6.53 32.90 -0.52
CA ILE A 572 7.25 33.91 -1.30
C ILE A 572 8.59 34.23 -0.63
N ALA A 573 8.58 34.51 0.67
CA ALA A 573 9.80 34.78 1.43
C ALA A 573 10.79 33.62 1.31
N GLY A 574 10.31 32.39 1.53
CA GLY A 574 11.13 31.21 1.39
C GLY A 574 11.70 31.03 -0.02
N GLY A 575 10.93 31.28 -1.07
CA GLY A 575 11.42 31.20 -2.45
C GLY A 575 12.57 32.18 -2.70
N LEU A 576 12.44 33.40 -2.19
CA LEU A 576 13.48 34.42 -2.27
C LEU A 576 14.72 34.04 -1.44
N ASP A 577 14.55 33.49 -0.24
CA ASP A 577 15.67 33.05 0.60
C ASP A 577 16.52 31.99 -0.13
N LEU A 578 15.91 31.04 -0.85
CA LEU A 578 16.65 30.05 -1.63
C LEU A 578 17.53 30.67 -2.74
N ILE A 579 17.10 31.82 -3.26
CA ILE A 579 17.79 32.55 -4.33
C ILE A 579 18.91 33.41 -3.73
N LEU A 580 18.62 34.11 -2.62
CA LEU A 580 19.48 35.12 -2.00
C LEU A 580 20.48 34.55 -0.98
N GLU A 581 20.17 33.49 -0.24
CA GLU A 581 21.11 32.88 0.72
C GLU A 581 22.33 32.24 0.04
N LYS A 582 22.21 31.85 -1.23
CA LYS A 582 23.35 31.45 -2.07
C LYS A 582 24.37 32.58 -2.33
N GLU A 583 24.16 33.80 -1.80
CA GLU A 583 25.12 34.91 -1.83
C GLU A 583 26.01 35.00 -0.57
N LYS A 584 25.73 34.23 0.50
CA LYS A 584 26.47 34.30 1.78
C LYS A 584 27.51 33.19 2.00
N VAL A 585 27.92 32.45 0.98
CA VAL A 585 29.00 31.44 1.06
C VAL A 585 30.19 31.86 0.21
#